data_AF-A0A061IX05-F1
#
_entry.id   AF-A0A061IX05-F1
#
_cell.length_a   1.000
_cell.length_b   1.000
_cell.length_c   1.000
_cell.angle_alpha   90.00
_cell.angle_beta   90.00
_cell.angle_gamma   90.00
#
_symmetry.space_group_name_H-M   'P 1'
#
loop_
_entity.id
_entity.type
_entity.pdbx_description
1 polymer ?
#
loop_
_entity_poly.entity_id
_entity_poly.type
_entity_poly.pdbx_seq_one_letter_code
_entity_poly.pdbx_strand_id
1 'polypeptide(L)'
;MPTIETSRGCIIKSPSPLMSKWPAASVVINNRQKRGPRRCLTKHGPMPPVQAQRENAIDTICSGKPTRNDAPFARRVGIRPPSNVQATDSKNGMVLSDRYLDRYQELAMECKERSAQLAQIEAERQWQLEEMAKFSEHVKAKSDYLHALARQISGALAEELRQNKYLRETAAQRR
;
A
#
# COMPACT_ATOMS: atom_id res chain seq x y z
N MET A 1 17.61 -53.36 -7.61
CA MET A 1 17.58 -52.65 -6.32
C MET A 1 18.18 -51.26 -6.53
N PRO A 2 17.39 -50.20 -6.78
CA PRO A 2 17.94 -48.86 -6.90
C PRO A 2 17.96 -48.17 -5.54
N THR A 3 19.12 -47.63 -5.18
CA THR A 3 19.39 -46.82 -4.00
C THR A 3 18.78 -45.44 -4.21
N ILE A 4 17.84 -45.05 -3.35
CA ILE A 4 17.25 -43.70 -3.32
C ILE A 4 18.13 -42.84 -2.43
N GLU A 5 18.91 -41.94 -3.03
CA GLU A 5 19.67 -40.93 -2.29
C GLU A 5 18.72 -39.81 -1.84
N THR A 6 18.48 -39.76 -0.52
CA THR A 6 17.72 -38.70 0.13
C THR A 6 18.58 -37.44 0.23
N SER A 7 18.53 -36.60 -0.81
CA SER A 7 19.15 -35.27 -0.81
C SER A 7 18.49 -34.38 0.26
N ARG A 8 19.23 -34.11 1.33
CA ARG A 8 18.86 -33.16 2.38
C ARG A 8 18.93 -31.75 1.80
N GLY A 9 17.77 -31.21 1.43
CA GLY A 9 17.61 -29.80 1.07
C GLY A 9 18.02 -28.92 2.25
N CYS A 10 19.21 -28.32 2.14
CA CYS A 10 19.68 -27.30 3.07
C CYS A 10 18.83 -26.04 2.82
N ILE A 11 17.92 -25.73 3.74
CA ILE A 11 17.22 -24.43 3.74
C ILE A 11 18.26 -23.40 4.16
N ILE A 12 18.93 -22.80 3.17
CA ILE A 12 19.74 -21.60 3.37
C ILE A 12 18.75 -20.50 3.74
N LYS A 13 18.56 -20.28 5.05
CA LYS A 13 17.97 -19.05 5.57
C LYS A 13 18.95 -17.94 5.24
N SER A 14 18.82 -17.32 4.08
CA SER A 14 19.49 -16.05 3.80
C SER A 14 18.97 -15.03 4.82
N PRO A 15 19.81 -14.52 5.74
CA PRO A 15 19.37 -13.49 6.66
C PRO A 15 19.05 -12.23 5.84
N SER A 16 17.83 -11.71 6.00
CA SER A 16 17.42 -10.44 5.40
C SER A 16 18.43 -9.34 5.79
N PRO A 17 18.90 -8.47 4.88
CA PRO A 17 20.09 -7.65 5.10
C PRO A 17 19.99 -6.56 6.18
N LEU A 18 18.82 -6.37 6.83
CA LEU A 18 18.53 -5.14 7.59
C LEU A 18 17.81 -5.35 8.93
N MET A 19 17.75 -6.57 9.46
CA MET A 19 17.16 -6.80 10.79
C MET A 19 18.01 -6.29 11.97
N SER A 20 19.20 -5.71 11.74
CA SER A 20 20.13 -5.31 12.81
C SER A 20 20.07 -3.84 13.25
N LYS A 21 19.20 -3.01 12.66
CA LYS A 21 19.17 -1.57 12.96
C LYS A 21 17.75 -1.00 13.02
N TRP A 22 16.94 -1.51 13.95
CA TRP A 22 15.77 -0.77 14.41
C TRP A 22 15.91 -0.58 15.93
N PRO A 23 15.92 0.66 16.46
CA PRO A 23 15.70 0.84 17.89
C PRO A 23 14.29 0.35 18.20
N ALA A 24 14.15 -0.39 19.30
CA ALA A 24 12.87 -0.91 19.78
C ALA A 24 11.89 0.24 20.05
N ALA A 25 11.08 0.61 19.05
CA ALA A 25 10.00 1.55 19.23
C ALA A 25 8.92 0.86 20.08
N SER A 26 8.76 1.38 21.30
CA SER A 26 7.81 0.94 22.30
C SER A 26 6.40 0.79 21.74
N VAL A 27 5.85 -0.40 21.95
CA VAL A 27 4.46 -0.79 21.77
C VAL A 27 3.55 0.17 22.57
N VAL A 28 2.92 1.13 21.89
CA VAL A 28 1.71 1.80 22.39
C VAL A 28 0.54 1.28 21.57
N ILE A 29 -0.08 0.21 22.08
CA ILE A 29 -1.32 -0.36 21.54
C ILE A 29 -2.44 0.62 21.86
N ASN A 30 -2.86 1.41 20.87
CA ASN A 30 -4.08 2.20 20.99
C ASN A 30 -5.29 1.32 20.60
N ASN A 31 -5.81 0.60 21.59
CA ASN A 31 -7.08 -0.13 21.50
C ASN A 31 -8.25 0.85 21.50
N ARG A 32 -8.75 1.24 20.32
CA ARG A 32 -10.13 1.76 20.17
C ARG A 32 -10.63 1.68 18.71
N GLN A 33 -10.88 0.44 18.26
CA GLN A 33 -11.83 0.18 17.17
C GLN A 33 -12.96 -0.71 17.70
N LYS A 34 -14.14 -0.11 17.91
CA LYS A 34 -15.42 -0.82 17.79
C LYS A 34 -16.11 -0.31 16.52
N ARG A 35 -15.87 -0.96 15.40
CA ARG A 35 -16.67 -0.79 14.17
C ARG A 35 -17.75 -1.87 14.17
N GLY A 36 -19.02 -1.45 14.21
CA GLY A 36 -20.15 -2.31 13.88
C GLY A 36 -20.30 -2.49 12.35
N PRO A 37 -21.07 -3.49 11.90
CA PRO A 37 -21.18 -3.82 10.49
C PRO A 37 -22.21 -2.91 9.81
N ARG A 38 -21.87 -2.26 8.69
CA ARG A 38 -22.86 -1.70 7.77
C ARG A 38 -22.64 -2.23 6.36
N ARG A 39 -23.73 -2.77 5.84
CA ARG A 39 -23.91 -3.47 4.57
C ARG A 39 -23.64 -2.54 3.39
N CYS A 40 -23.06 -3.11 2.35
CA CYS A 40 -22.92 -2.52 1.03
C CYS A 40 -24.29 -2.33 0.38
N LEU A 41 -24.50 -1.20 -0.30
CA LEU A 41 -25.56 -1.04 -1.31
C LEU A 41 -25.00 -0.15 -2.43
N THR A 42 -24.66 -0.82 -3.52
CA THR A 42 -24.35 -0.28 -4.84
C THR A 42 -25.62 0.32 -5.46
N LYS A 43 -25.54 1.57 -5.92
CA LYS A 43 -26.40 2.07 -7.00
C LYS A 43 -25.58 2.98 -7.90
N HIS A 44 -25.42 2.55 -9.15
CA HIS A 44 -24.93 3.33 -10.28
C HIS A 44 -25.93 4.45 -10.60
N GLY A 45 -25.41 5.65 -10.88
CA GLY A 45 -26.13 6.75 -11.50
C GLY A 45 -25.19 7.46 -12.50
N PRO A 46 -25.66 7.84 -13.70
CA PRO A 46 -24.80 8.25 -14.80
C PRO A 46 -24.29 9.69 -14.62
N MET A 47 -23.03 9.92 -14.98
CA MET A 47 -22.44 11.26 -15.08
C MET A 47 -23.00 11.99 -16.31
N PRO A 48 -23.58 13.20 -16.18
CA PRO A 48 -23.88 14.04 -17.34
C PRO A 48 -22.61 14.78 -17.82
N PRO A 49 -22.54 15.14 -19.11
CA PRO A 49 -21.37 15.78 -19.68
C PRO A 49 -21.26 17.23 -19.21
N VAL A 50 -20.08 17.64 -18.74
CA VAL A 50 -19.77 19.04 -18.48
C VAL A 50 -19.54 19.73 -19.83
N GLN A 51 -20.62 20.27 -20.40
CA GLN A 51 -20.53 21.28 -21.45
C GLN A 51 -20.08 22.59 -20.81
N ALA A 52 -18.90 23.08 -21.22
CA ALA A 52 -18.42 24.41 -20.88
C ALA A 52 -19.27 25.45 -21.62
N GLN A 53 -20.37 25.89 -21.01
CA GLN A 53 -21.05 27.11 -21.42
C GLN A 53 -20.35 28.30 -20.77
N ARG A 54 -19.65 29.06 -21.62
CA ARG A 54 -19.19 30.42 -21.35
C ARG A 54 -20.43 31.32 -21.33
N GLU A 55 -20.84 31.77 -20.15
CA GLU A 55 -21.77 32.89 -20.02
C GLU A 55 -21.03 34.06 -19.39
N ASN A 56 -20.71 35.02 -20.26
CA ASN A 56 -20.33 36.37 -19.89
C ASN A 56 -21.57 37.08 -19.34
N ALA A 57 -21.65 37.25 -18.03
CA ALA A 57 -22.33 38.35 -17.36
C ALA A 57 -22.30 38.10 -15.85
N ILE A 58 -21.53 38.91 -15.13
CA ILE A 58 -21.91 39.73 -13.95
C ILE A 58 -20.58 40.38 -13.53
N ASP A 59 -20.08 41.30 -14.36
CA ASP A 59 -19.12 42.32 -13.93
C ASP A 59 -19.91 43.54 -13.48
N THR A 60 -20.72 43.37 -12.45
CA THR A 60 -21.30 44.49 -11.71
C THR A 60 -21.77 43.94 -10.37
N ILE A 61 -21.49 44.65 -9.28
CA ILE A 61 -21.71 44.26 -7.87
C ILE A 61 -20.49 43.56 -7.23
N CYS A 62 -19.39 44.31 -7.06
CA CYS A 62 -18.45 44.12 -5.94
C CYS A 62 -17.71 45.45 -5.65
N SER A 63 -18.47 46.55 -5.57
CA SER A 63 -17.93 47.87 -5.19
C SER A 63 -18.93 48.60 -4.29
N GLY A 64 -19.40 47.95 -3.25
CA GLY A 64 -20.08 48.64 -2.15
C GLY A 64 -19.03 49.35 -1.30
N LYS A 65 -19.13 50.68 -1.16
CA LYS A 65 -18.31 51.41 -0.18
C LYS A 65 -18.61 50.84 1.22
N PRO A 66 -17.60 50.60 2.07
CA PRO A 66 -17.84 50.14 3.44
C PRO A 66 -18.79 51.11 4.16
N THR A 67 -19.89 50.59 4.67
CA THR A 67 -20.90 51.38 5.37
C THR A 67 -20.44 51.57 6.83
N ARG A 68 -20.91 52.62 7.50
CA ARG A 68 -20.49 52.99 8.88
C ARG A 68 -20.78 51.92 9.95
N ASN A 69 -21.46 50.83 9.60
CA ASN A 69 -21.78 49.70 10.46
C ASN A 69 -20.90 48.46 10.20
N ASP A 70 -20.00 48.50 9.21
CA ASP A 70 -19.11 47.37 8.93
C ASP A 70 -18.03 47.25 9.99
N ALA A 71 -17.65 46.00 10.25
CA ALA A 71 -16.62 45.65 11.22
C ALA A 71 -15.32 46.43 10.94
N PRO A 72 -14.58 46.87 11.98
CA PRO A 72 -13.44 47.78 11.81
C PRO A 72 -12.38 47.28 10.81
N PHE A 73 -12.22 45.96 10.68
CA PHE A 73 -11.27 45.33 9.77
C PHE A 73 -11.72 45.38 8.30
N ALA A 74 -13.03 45.33 8.03
CA ALA A 74 -13.58 45.34 6.67
C ALA A 74 -13.38 46.70 5.97
N ARG A 75 -13.27 47.78 6.74
CA ARG A 75 -12.99 49.14 6.22
C ARG A 75 -11.57 49.32 5.69
N ARG A 76 -10.67 48.38 5.97
CA ARG A 76 -9.26 48.43 5.56
C ARG A 76 -8.92 47.45 4.44
N VAL A 77 -9.85 46.57 4.07
CA VAL A 77 -9.66 45.65 2.95
C VAL A 77 -9.68 46.46 1.66
N GLY A 78 -8.59 46.41 0.88
CA GLY A 78 -8.47 47.14 -0.39
C GLY A 78 -7.92 48.56 -0.29
N ILE A 79 -7.62 49.07 0.90
CA ILE A 79 -6.82 50.29 1.02
C ILE A 79 -5.38 49.93 0.67
N ARG A 80 -4.90 50.38 -0.50
CA ARG A 80 -3.50 50.30 -0.88
C ARG A 80 -2.67 51.00 0.22
N PRO A 81 -1.72 50.31 0.87
CA PRO A 81 -0.83 50.95 1.82
C PRO A 81 -0.19 52.17 1.14
N PRO A 82 -0.06 53.31 1.85
CA PRO A 82 0.52 54.51 1.27
C PRO A 82 1.93 54.19 0.76
N SER A 83 2.28 54.66 -0.45
CA SER A 83 3.50 54.28 -1.18
C SER A 83 4.82 54.67 -0.49
N ASN A 84 4.72 55.36 0.64
CA ASN A 84 5.77 55.81 1.54
C ASN A 84 5.82 55.00 2.85
N VAL A 85 5.12 53.85 2.94
CA VAL A 85 5.51 52.78 3.87
C VAL A 85 6.82 52.20 3.36
N GLN A 86 7.91 52.88 3.66
CA GLN A 86 9.22 52.22 3.65
C GLN A 86 9.05 51.03 4.58
N ALA A 87 9.29 49.83 4.06
CA ALA A 87 9.56 48.68 4.90
C ALA A 87 10.71 49.14 5.78
N THR A 88 10.41 49.50 7.03
CA THR A 88 11.45 49.77 7.98
C THR A 88 12.20 48.46 8.06
N ASP A 89 13.45 48.45 7.60
CA ASP A 89 14.41 47.38 7.78
C ASP A 89 14.66 47.25 9.29
N SER A 90 13.62 46.79 9.98
CA SER A 90 13.63 46.50 11.38
C SER A 90 14.50 45.28 11.49
N LYS A 91 15.59 45.39 12.24
CA LYS A 91 16.48 44.26 12.58
C LYS A 91 15.67 43.05 13.06
N ASN A 92 14.51 43.29 13.69
CA ASN A 92 13.58 42.25 14.14
C ASN A 92 12.89 41.50 12.98
N GLY A 93 12.57 42.17 11.88
CA GLY A 93 12.01 41.54 10.68
C GLY A 93 13.00 40.61 9.98
N MET A 94 14.26 41.05 9.84
CA MET A 94 15.34 40.24 9.27
C MET A 94 15.61 38.98 10.10
N VAL A 95 15.69 39.11 11.44
CA VAL A 95 15.87 37.97 12.36
C VAL A 95 14.69 36.97 12.30
N LEU A 96 13.46 37.46 12.09
CA LEU A 96 12.31 36.57 11.88
C LEU A 96 12.42 35.83 10.55
N SER A 97 12.78 36.52 9.46
CA SER A 97 12.98 35.90 8.15
C SER A 97 14.06 34.82 8.16
N ASP A 98 15.20 35.07 8.79
CA ASP A 98 16.28 34.08 8.94
C ASP A 98 15.79 32.84 9.70
N ARG A 99 15.08 33.04 10.82
CA ARG A 99 14.48 31.94 11.59
C ARG A 99 13.46 31.12 10.79
N TYR A 100 12.72 31.74 9.87
CA TYR A 100 11.80 31.00 9.01
C TYR A 100 12.57 30.20 7.96
N LEU A 101 13.61 30.78 7.35
CA LEU A 101 14.46 30.09 6.38
C LEU A 101 15.11 28.84 6.98
N ASP A 102 15.66 28.94 8.19
CA ASP A 102 16.26 27.79 8.89
C ASP A 102 15.23 26.67 9.11
N ARG A 103 14.03 27.01 9.60
CA ARG A 103 12.95 26.02 9.78
C ARG A 103 12.50 25.39 8.47
N TYR A 104 12.44 26.17 7.39
CA TYR A 104 12.09 25.62 6.08
C TYR A 104 13.16 24.65 5.57
N GLN A 105 14.45 24.94 5.81
CA GLN A 105 15.53 24.04 5.46
C GLN A 105 15.49 22.75 6.30
N GLU A 106 15.28 22.85 7.62
CA GLU A 106 15.10 21.69 8.51
C GLU A 106 13.95 20.80 8.03
N LEU A 107 12.78 21.39 7.75
CA LEU A 107 11.61 20.66 7.27
C LEU A 107 11.88 20.01 5.89
N ALA A 108 12.58 20.71 5.00
CA ALA A 108 12.94 20.16 3.69
C ALA A 108 13.87 18.95 3.81
N MET A 109 14.80 18.97 4.77
CA MET A 109 15.68 17.83 5.05
C MET A 109 14.89 16.67 5.66
N GLU A 110 14.01 16.93 6.62
CA GLU A 110 13.14 15.90 7.22
C GLU A 110 12.23 15.25 6.15
N CYS A 111 11.64 16.05 5.25
CA CYS A 111 10.85 15.54 4.14
C CYS A 111 11.68 14.64 3.21
N LYS A 112 12.93 15.02 2.89
CA LYS A 112 13.83 14.19 2.08
C LYS A 112 14.15 12.87 2.77
N GLU A 113 14.52 12.92 4.05
CA GLU A 113 14.81 11.71 4.83
C GLU A 113 13.61 10.77 4.90
N ARG A 114 12.42 11.29 5.21
CA ARG A 114 11.18 10.50 5.21
C ARG A 114 10.86 9.93 3.84
N SER A 115 11.07 10.68 2.76
CA SER A 115 10.85 10.19 1.40
C SER A 115 11.79 9.03 1.06
N ALA A 116 13.05 9.09 1.50
CA ALA A 116 14.02 8.02 1.31
C ALA A 116 13.64 6.77 2.13
N GLN A 117 13.18 6.95 3.37
CA GLN A 117 12.69 5.85 4.20
C GLN A 117 11.45 5.17 3.59
N LEU A 118 10.52 5.94 3.04
CA LEU A 118 9.35 5.40 2.35
C LEU A 118 9.74 4.61 1.10
N ALA A 119 10.67 5.14 0.30
CA ALA A 119 11.18 4.42 -0.87
C ALA A 119 11.84 3.09 -0.50
N GLN A 120 12.57 3.05 0.62
CA GLN A 120 13.15 1.82 1.14
C GLN A 120 12.06 0.81 1.56
N ILE A 121 11.05 1.26 2.30
CA ILE A 121 9.92 0.42 2.72
C ILE A 121 9.18 -0.15 1.50
N GLU A 122 8.97 0.66 0.47
CA GLU A 122 8.32 0.22 -0.78
C GLU A 122 9.16 -0.82 -1.52
N ALA A 123 10.48 -0.63 -1.60
CA ALA A 123 11.39 -1.61 -2.19
C ALA A 123 11.40 -2.94 -1.42
N GLU A 124 11.45 -2.90 -0.10
CA GLU A 124 11.38 -4.10 0.75
C GLU A 124 10.04 -4.82 0.60
N ARG A 125 8.92 -4.08 0.58
CA ARG A 125 7.59 -4.63 0.34
C ARG A 125 7.51 -5.32 -1.02
N GLN A 126 8.03 -4.67 -2.06
CA GLN A 126 8.02 -5.23 -3.41
C GLN A 126 8.83 -6.53 -3.47
N TRP A 127 10.03 -6.55 -2.89
CA TRP A 127 10.85 -7.75 -2.79
C TRP A 127 10.13 -8.89 -2.04
N GLN A 128 9.47 -8.59 -0.93
CA GLN A 128 8.69 -9.58 -0.18
C GLN A 128 7.54 -10.16 -0.99
N LEU A 129 6.82 -9.32 -1.75
CA LEU A 129 5.74 -9.78 -2.62
C LEU A 129 6.24 -10.70 -3.74
N GLU A 130 7.40 -10.38 -4.33
CA GLU A 130 8.03 -11.23 -5.34
C GLU A 130 8.46 -12.59 -4.77
N GLU A 131 9.07 -12.60 -3.58
CA GLU A 131 9.45 -13.84 -2.92
C GLU A 131 8.22 -14.68 -2.51
N MET A 132 7.16 -14.03 -2.02
CA MET A 132 5.90 -14.71 -1.73
C MET A 132 5.25 -15.31 -2.98
N ALA A 133 5.31 -14.61 -4.12
CA ALA A 133 4.79 -15.11 -5.39
C ALA A 133 5.56 -16.36 -5.83
N LYS A 134 6.90 -16.31 -5.84
CA LYS A 134 7.76 -17.47 -6.16
C LYS A 134 7.51 -18.65 -5.23
N PHE A 135 7.38 -18.39 -3.92
CA PHE A 135 7.09 -19.42 -2.94
C PHE A 135 5.71 -20.05 -3.19
N SER A 136 4.70 -19.24 -3.49
CA SER A 136 3.35 -19.73 -3.80
C SER A 136 3.34 -20.63 -5.03
N GLU A 137 4.04 -20.22 -6.10
CA GLU A 137 4.19 -21.04 -7.31
C GLU A 137 4.91 -22.36 -7.02
N HIS A 138 5.96 -22.32 -6.20
CA HIS A 138 6.68 -23.53 -5.79
C HIS A 138 5.77 -24.51 -5.03
N VAL A 139 5.01 -24.01 -4.05
CA VAL A 139 4.06 -24.82 -3.29
C VAL A 139 2.99 -25.41 -4.19
N LYS A 140 2.45 -24.62 -5.13
CA LYS A 140 1.47 -25.09 -6.10
C LYS A 140 2.02 -26.22 -6.97
N ALA A 141 3.23 -26.06 -7.52
CA ALA A 141 3.89 -27.09 -8.32
C ALA A 141 4.10 -28.40 -7.53
N LYS A 142 4.48 -28.32 -6.25
CA LYS A 142 4.59 -29.50 -5.37
C LYS A 142 3.24 -30.14 -5.09
N SER A 143 2.19 -29.35 -4.86
CA SER A 143 0.83 -29.86 -4.68
C SER A 143 0.35 -30.61 -5.93
N ASP A 144 0.54 -30.01 -7.11
CA ASP A 144 0.15 -30.61 -8.39
C ASP A 144 0.90 -31.93 -8.63
N TYR A 145 2.20 -31.96 -8.32
CA TYR A 145 3.00 -33.18 -8.37
C TYR A 145 2.47 -34.28 -7.43
N LEU A 146 2.13 -33.94 -6.18
CA LEU A 146 1.57 -34.90 -5.24
C LEU A 146 0.20 -35.42 -5.70
N HIS A 147 -0.63 -34.57 -6.30
CA HIS A 147 -1.91 -35.00 -6.87
C HIS A 147 -1.73 -35.94 -8.07
N ALA A 148 -0.74 -35.68 -8.93
CA ALA A 148 -0.40 -36.57 -10.03
C ALA A 148 0.07 -37.95 -9.51
N LEU A 149 0.95 -37.98 -8.52
CA LEU A 149 1.39 -39.22 -7.87
C LEU A 149 0.23 -39.99 -7.23
N ALA A 150 -0.66 -39.30 -6.52
CA ALA A 150 -1.82 -39.93 -5.91
C ALA A 150 -2.69 -40.64 -6.95
N ARG A 151 -2.94 -39.98 -8.10
CA ARG A 151 -3.68 -40.57 -9.23
C ARG A 151 -2.98 -41.80 -9.80
N GLN A 152 -1.65 -41.74 -9.96
CA GLN A 152 -0.87 -42.89 -10.45
C GLN A 152 -0.97 -44.08 -9.50
N ILE A 153 -0.83 -43.85 -8.19
CA ILE A 153 -0.93 -44.90 -7.17
C ILE A 153 -2.34 -45.50 -7.17
N SER A 154 -3.39 -44.67 -7.21
CA SER A 154 -4.77 -45.16 -7.29
C SER A 154 -5.03 -45.98 -8.56
N GLY A 155 -4.49 -45.55 -9.70
CA GLY A 155 -4.58 -46.27 -10.97
C GLY A 155 -3.90 -47.64 -10.91
N ALA A 156 -2.65 -47.68 -10.43
CA ALA A 156 -1.89 -48.91 -10.25
C ALA A 156 -2.59 -49.88 -9.29
N LEU A 157 -3.13 -49.37 -8.17
CA LEU A 157 -3.89 -50.19 -7.22
C LEU A 157 -5.14 -50.80 -7.86
N ALA A 158 -5.86 -50.03 -8.69
CA ALA A 158 -7.04 -50.53 -9.39
C ALA A 158 -6.67 -51.61 -10.44
N GLU A 159 -5.52 -51.49 -11.09
CA GLU A 159 -4.98 -52.52 -12.00
C GLU A 159 -4.64 -53.81 -11.26
N GLU A 160 -3.90 -53.71 -10.15
CA GLU A 160 -3.56 -54.84 -9.30
C GLU A 160 -4.80 -55.56 -8.78
N LEU A 161 -5.82 -54.83 -8.33
CA LEU A 161 -7.08 -55.42 -7.88
C LEU A 161 -7.80 -56.18 -9.01
N ARG A 162 -7.80 -55.65 -10.24
CA ARG A 162 -8.36 -56.34 -11.42
C ARG A 162 -7.58 -57.62 -11.74
N GLN A 163 -6.25 -57.54 -11.74
CA GLN A 163 -5.40 -58.71 -11.99
C GLN A 163 -5.59 -59.78 -10.91
N ASN A 164 -5.62 -59.39 -9.64
CA ASN A 164 -5.82 -60.31 -8.52
C ASN A 164 -7.18 -61.03 -8.61
N LYS A 165 -8.24 -60.29 -8.96
CA LYS A 165 -9.57 -60.86 -9.21
C LYS A 165 -9.52 -61.90 -10.34
N TYR A 166 -8.94 -61.54 -11.47
CA TYR A 166 -8.81 -62.45 -12.63
C TYR A 166 -8.03 -63.73 -12.29
N LEU A 167 -6.92 -63.61 -11.55
CA LEU A 167 -6.12 -64.77 -11.13
C LEU A 167 -6.91 -65.69 -10.18
N ARG A 168 -7.70 -65.13 -9.25
CA ARG A 168 -8.58 -65.91 -8.37
C ARG A 168 -9.65 -66.68 -9.15
N GLU A 169 -10.28 -66.03 -10.11
CA GLU A 169 -11.29 -66.65 -10.98
C GLU A 169 -10.68 -67.78 -11.83
N THR A 170 -9.51 -67.54 -12.42
CA THR A 170 -8.78 -68.55 -13.20
C THR A 170 -8.36 -69.75 -12.35
N ALA A 171 -7.89 -69.50 -11.12
CA ALA A 171 -7.53 -70.57 -10.18
C ALA A 171 -8.74 -71.40 -9.72
N ALA A 172 -9.90 -70.77 -9.57
CA ALA A 172 -11.15 -71.46 -9.24
C ALA A 172 -11.64 -72.37 -10.38
N GLN A 173 -11.44 -71.99 -11.65
CA GLN A 173 -11.82 -72.80 -12.81
C GLN A 173 -10.96 -74.06 -13.03
N ARG A 174 -9.76 -74.10 -12.44
CA ARG A 174 -8.81 -75.23 -12.57
C ARG A 174 -8.99 -76.30 -11.48
N ARG A 175 -9.89 -76.09 -10.52
CA ARG A 175 -10.23 -77.05 -9.46
C ARG A 175 -11.50 -77.80 -9.85
#